data_AF-A0A2W6AYS2-F1
#
_entry.id   AF-A0A2W6AYS2-F1
#
_cell.length_a   1.000
_cell.length_b   1.000
_cell.length_c   1.000
_cell.angle_alpha   90.00
_cell.angle_beta   90.00
_cell.angle_gamma   90.00
#
_symmetry.space_group_name_H-M   'P 1'
#
loop_
_entity.id
_entity.type
_entity.pdbx_description
1 polymer ?
#
loop_
_entity_poly.entity_id
_entity_poly.type
_entity_poly.pdbx_seq_one_letter_code
_entity_poly.pdbx_strand_id
1 'polypeptide(L)'
;MRRRPAIDRPPESRAFVDHALAELRRSHWRPGAWTVFLWRCAARSVEQARMHPLAALEVTALHLALFISSGRCRPRVTASWTMAITHLGLLGSQRRSIGPANALSLLRANLPAGRWSPLVAIGTDVADGWLARTTTPTAFGAYADGLADVAFWTRQVWTSERSRVLGAALAAAWLLPLAAIGAAYFATSRTIDYPRLLIVRRLSAGLQCLLAARALAGRLEE
;
A
#
# COMPACT_ATOMS: atom_id res chain seq x y z
N MET A 1 -11.38 19.56 14.38
CA MET A 1 -10.21 18.82 13.85
C MET A 1 -10.19 18.94 12.32
N ARG A 2 -9.11 19.44 11.70
CA ARG A 2 -8.99 19.50 10.23
C ARG A 2 -8.81 18.09 9.64
N ARG A 3 -9.58 17.75 8.61
CA ARG A 3 -9.55 16.46 7.90
C ARG A 3 -9.00 16.65 6.49
N ARG A 4 -8.21 15.71 5.97
CA ARG A 4 -7.93 15.66 4.53
C ARG A 4 -9.17 15.08 3.81
N PRO A 5 -9.42 15.46 2.54
CA PRO A 5 -10.46 14.82 1.76
C PRO A 5 -10.27 13.30 1.72
N ALA A 6 -11.39 12.58 1.67
CA ALA A 6 -11.37 11.13 1.46
C ALA A 6 -10.71 10.81 0.11
N ILE A 7 -10.22 9.57 -0.03
CA ILE A 7 -9.68 9.11 -1.30
C ILE A 7 -10.86 8.94 -2.25
N ASP A 8 -10.89 9.75 -3.31
CA ASP A 8 -11.91 9.62 -4.35
C ASP A 8 -11.62 8.37 -5.18
N ARG A 9 -12.53 7.40 -5.13
CA ARG A 9 -12.41 6.12 -5.84
C ARG A 9 -13.31 6.13 -7.06
N PRO A 10 -12.92 5.48 -8.16
CA PRO A 10 -13.82 5.26 -9.29
C PRO A 10 -15.15 4.63 -8.81
N PRO A 11 -16.32 5.20 -9.16
CA PRO A 11 -17.63 4.72 -8.70
C PRO A 11 -17.86 3.23 -8.99
N GLU A 12 -17.42 2.76 -10.15
CA GLU A 12 -17.52 1.36 -10.54
C GLU A 12 -16.69 0.42 -9.64
N SER A 13 -15.52 0.87 -9.18
CA SER A 13 -14.69 0.10 -8.25
C SER A 13 -15.39 -0.03 -6.90
N ARG A 14 -16.02 1.04 -6.41
CA ARG A 14 -16.82 1.02 -5.19
C ARG A 14 -17.99 0.04 -5.32
N ALA A 15 -18.80 0.19 -6.35
CA ALA A 15 -19.98 -0.63 -6.58
C ALA A 15 -19.63 -2.13 -6.68
N PHE A 16 -18.52 -2.46 -7.36
CA PHE A 16 -18.05 -3.84 -7.44
C PHE A 16 -17.69 -4.42 -6.07
N VAL A 17 -16.90 -3.70 -5.26
CA VAL A 17 -16.48 -4.19 -3.93
C VAL A 17 -17.68 -4.33 -3.00
N ASP A 18 -18.60 -3.36 -3.00
CA ASP A 18 -19.83 -3.43 -2.21
C ASP A 18 -20.68 -4.64 -2.61
N HIS A 19 -20.84 -4.89 -3.91
CA HIS A 19 -21.58 -6.05 -4.40
C HIS A 19 -20.90 -7.37 -4.00
N ALA A 20 -19.59 -7.49 -4.20
CA ALA A 20 -18.83 -8.70 -3.88
C ALA A 20 -18.87 -9.03 -2.37
N LEU A 21 -18.73 -8.01 -1.52
CA LEU A 21 -18.82 -8.17 -0.07
C LEU A 21 -20.24 -8.51 0.40
N ALA A 22 -21.27 -7.87 -0.18
CA ALA A 22 -22.66 -8.16 0.15
C ALA A 22 -23.04 -9.60 -0.23
N GLU A 23 -22.55 -10.11 -1.34
CA GLU A 23 -22.77 -11.51 -1.76
C GLU A 23 -22.06 -12.50 -0.84
N LEU A 24 -20.80 -12.22 -0.47
CA LEU A 24 -20.06 -13.02 0.49
C LEU A 24 -20.78 -13.06 1.85
N ARG A 25 -21.33 -11.92 2.30
CA ARG A 25 -22.16 -11.87 3.53
C ARG A 25 -23.44 -12.68 3.38
N ARG A 26 -24.16 -12.55 2.26
CA ARG A 26 -25.39 -13.31 1.96
C ARG A 26 -25.16 -14.82 1.95
N SER A 27 -23.97 -15.24 1.54
CA SER A 27 -23.57 -16.66 1.58
C SER A 27 -23.19 -17.17 2.98
N HIS A 28 -23.30 -16.33 4.02
CA HIS A 28 -22.86 -16.63 5.39
C HIS A 28 -21.38 -17.03 5.47
N TRP A 29 -20.52 -16.43 4.64
CA TRP A 29 -19.08 -16.66 4.67
C TRP A 29 -18.65 -18.11 4.40
N ARG A 30 -19.49 -18.89 3.72
CA ARG A 30 -19.20 -20.29 3.38
C ARG A 30 -17.89 -20.40 2.58
N PRO A 31 -17.08 -21.46 2.76
CA PRO A 31 -15.81 -21.63 2.04
C PRO A 31 -15.95 -21.54 0.51
N GLY A 32 -17.01 -22.12 -0.06
CA GLY A 32 -17.28 -22.03 -1.50
C GLY A 32 -17.62 -20.62 -2.00
N ALA A 33 -18.13 -19.74 -1.13
CA ALA A 33 -18.35 -18.35 -1.50
C ALA A 33 -17.07 -17.52 -1.47
N TRP A 34 -16.10 -17.89 -0.62
CA TRP A 34 -14.77 -17.30 -0.64
C TRP A 34 -14.04 -17.58 -1.96
N THR A 35 -14.14 -18.78 -2.50
CA THR A 35 -13.53 -19.10 -3.80
C THR A 35 -14.15 -18.28 -4.92
N VAL A 36 -15.49 -18.15 -4.95
CA VAL A 36 -16.20 -17.29 -5.90
C VAL A 36 -15.81 -15.82 -5.74
N PHE A 37 -15.72 -15.32 -4.51
CA PHE A 37 -15.29 -13.96 -4.21
C PHE A 37 -13.87 -13.69 -4.73
N LEU A 38 -12.92 -14.57 -4.40
CA LEU A 38 -11.52 -14.45 -4.85
C LEU A 38 -11.40 -14.53 -6.37
N TRP A 39 -12.13 -15.46 -7.00
CA TRP A 39 -12.17 -15.58 -8.46
C TRP A 39 -12.68 -14.30 -9.13
N ARG A 40 -13.78 -13.73 -8.64
CA ARG A 40 -14.34 -12.49 -9.19
C ARG A 40 -13.39 -11.31 -9.02
N CYS A 41 -12.75 -11.18 -7.87
CA CYS A 41 -11.73 -10.17 -7.63
C CYS A 41 -10.54 -10.33 -8.59
N ALA A 42 -10.06 -11.56 -8.81
CA ALA A 42 -8.99 -11.84 -9.75
C ALA A 42 -9.41 -11.55 -11.20
N ALA A 43 -10.57 -12.01 -11.63
CA ALA A 43 -11.10 -11.75 -12.98
C ALA A 43 -11.24 -10.24 -13.24
N ARG A 44 -11.79 -9.48 -12.28
CA ARG A 44 -11.90 -8.02 -12.38
C ARG A 44 -10.52 -7.35 -12.41
N SER A 45 -9.57 -7.82 -11.62
CA SER A 45 -8.19 -7.33 -11.64
C SER A 45 -7.52 -7.53 -13.00
N VAL A 46 -7.73 -8.69 -13.64
CA VAL A 46 -7.22 -8.99 -14.98
C VAL A 46 -7.84 -8.08 -16.03
N GLU A 47 -9.16 -7.87 -15.97
CA GLU A 47 -9.87 -6.93 -16.85
C GLU A 47 -9.32 -5.51 -16.68
N GLN A 48 -9.12 -5.05 -15.44
CA GLN A 48 -8.56 -3.74 -15.14
C GLN A 48 -7.12 -3.59 -15.62
N ALA A 49 -6.28 -4.61 -15.47
CA ALA A 49 -4.93 -4.60 -16.01
C ALA A 49 -4.93 -4.49 -17.55
N ARG A 50 -5.87 -5.16 -18.23
CA ARG A 50 -6.04 -5.06 -19.70
C ARG A 50 -6.51 -3.68 -20.16
N MET A 51 -7.31 -2.98 -19.35
CA MET A 51 -7.71 -1.59 -19.62
C MET A 51 -6.56 -0.59 -19.46
N HIS A 52 -5.51 -0.94 -18.71
CA HIS A 52 -4.35 -0.10 -18.46
C HIS A 52 -3.04 -0.78 -18.92
N PRO A 53 -2.88 -1.11 -20.21
CA PRO A 53 -1.76 -1.93 -20.68
C PRO A 53 -0.41 -1.25 -20.45
N LEU A 54 -0.32 0.07 -20.66
CA LEU A 54 0.92 0.81 -20.43
C LEU A 54 1.28 0.84 -18.93
N ALA A 55 0.32 1.11 -18.04
CA ALA A 55 0.56 1.04 -16.60
C ALA A 55 0.98 -0.36 -16.12
N ALA A 56 0.37 -1.42 -16.68
CA ALA A 56 0.76 -2.81 -16.39
C ALA A 56 2.20 -3.11 -16.84
N LEU A 57 2.60 -2.61 -18.01
CA LEU A 57 3.98 -2.70 -18.49
C LEU A 57 4.94 -1.93 -17.59
N GLU A 58 4.63 -0.70 -17.19
CA GLU A 58 5.45 0.12 -16.29
C GLU A 58 5.65 -0.56 -14.93
N VAL A 59 4.56 -1.05 -14.31
CA VAL A 59 4.62 -1.80 -13.05
C VAL A 59 5.47 -3.06 -13.20
N THR A 60 5.31 -3.80 -14.31
CA THR A 60 6.06 -5.04 -14.56
C THR A 60 7.53 -4.76 -14.79
N ALA A 61 7.89 -3.77 -15.61
CA ALA A 61 9.26 -3.37 -15.87
C ALA A 61 9.96 -2.90 -14.57
N LEU A 62 9.28 -2.07 -13.78
CA LEU A 62 9.78 -1.63 -12.48
C LEU A 62 10.09 -2.80 -11.55
N HIS A 63 9.14 -3.72 -11.39
CA HIS A 63 9.32 -4.87 -10.50
C HIS A 63 10.32 -5.88 -11.05
N LEU A 64 10.48 -6.01 -12.38
CA LEU A 64 11.51 -6.85 -12.97
C LEU A 64 12.92 -6.31 -12.65
N ALA A 65 13.13 -5.00 -12.77
CA ALA A 65 14.38 -4.35 -12.38
C ALA A 65 14.70 -4.57 -10.89
N LEU A 66 13.68 -4.43 -10.02
CA LEU A 66 13.80 -4.75 -8.60
C LEU A 66 14.06 -6.25 -8.37
N PHE A 67 13.42 -7.14 -9.13
CA PHE A 67 13.54 -8.58 -8.98
C PHE A 67 14.97 -9.07 -9.28
N ILE A 68 15.58 -8.52 -10.32
CA ILE A 68 16.97 -8.83 -10.71
C ILE A 68 17.95 -8.43 -9.60
N SER A 69 17.72 -7.29 -8.94
CA SER A 69 18.61 -6.74 -7.90
C SER A 69 18.33 -7.24 -6.48
N SER A 70 17.24 -7.99 -6.24
CA SER A 70 16.72 -8.23 -4.88
C SER A 70 17.14 -9.54 -4.21
N GLY A 71 17.91 -10.43 -4.87
CA GLY A 71 18.47 -11.63 -4.24
C GLY A 71 17.43 -12.47 -3.45
N ARG A 72 17.61 -12.60 -2.13
CA ARG A 72 16.67 -13.32 -1.23
C ARG A 72 15.31 -12.64 -1.05
N CYS A 73 15.14 -11.41 -1.50
CA CYS A 73 13.90 -10.63 -1.36
C CYS A 73 12.91 -10.81 -2.53
N ARG A 74 13.12 -11.78 -3.43
CA ARG A 74 12.26 -12.05 -4.59
C ARG A 74 10.77 -12.26 -4.25
N PRO A 75 10.38 -13.06 -3.24
CA PRO A 75 8.96 -13.26 -2.92
C PRO A 75 8.25 -11.94 -2.57
N ARG A 76 8.96 -11.02 -1.92
CA ARG A 76 8.43 -9.70 -1.57
C ARG A 76 8.21 -8.84 -2.80
N VAL A 77 9.15 -8.82 -3.74
CA VAL A 77 8.99 -8.09 -5.00
C VAL A 77 7.81 -8.67 -5.80
N THR A 78 7.65 -10.00 -5.82
CA THR A 78 6.48 -10.65 -6.43
C THR A 78 5.18 -10.28 -5.73
N ALA A 79 5.14 -10.22 -4.40
CA ALA A 79 3.96 -9.80 -3.65
C ALA A 79 3.60 -8.33 -3.95
N SER A 80 4.60 -7.44 -3.95
CA SER A 80 4.44 -6.03 -4.34
C SER A 80 3.91 -5.88 -5.77
N TRP A 81 4.48 -6.64 -6.72
CA TRP A 81 4.03 -6.66 -8.11
C TRP A 81 2.57 -7.13 -8.21
N THR A 82 2.23 -8.23 -7.54
CA THR A 82 0.87 -8.79 -7.53
C THR A 82 -0.14 -7.77 -6.98
N MET A 83 0.21 -7.11 -5.86
CA MET A 83 -0.61 -6.04 -5.28
C MET A 83 -0.79 -4.87 -6.25
N ALA A 84 0.29 -4.41 -6.88
CA ALA A 84 0.22 -3.30 -7.83
C ALA A 84 -0.64 -3.63 -9.07
N ILE A 85 -0.43 -4.80 -9.69
CA ILE A 85 -1.18 -5.25 -10.86
C ILE A 85 -2.67 -5.41 -10.55
N THR A 86 -2.99 -6.03 -9.41
CA THR A 86 -4.40 -6.26 -9.01
C THR A 86 -5.16 -4.98 -8.66
N HIS A 87 -4.45 -3.87 -8.43
CA HIS A 87 -5.05 -2.61 -8.04
C HIS A 87 -5.05 -1.55 -9.16
N LEU A 88 -4.60 -1.88 -10.38
CA LEU A 88 -4.52 -0.93 -11.49
C LEU A 88 -5.86 -0.24 -11.81
N GLY A 89 -7.00 -0.87 -11.54
CA GLY A 89 -8.31 -0.24 -11.71
C GLY A 89 -8.54 1.02 -10.86
N LEU A 90 -7.74 1.23 -9.82
CA LEU A 90 -7.76 2.44 -9.00
C LEU A 90 -7.10 3.65 -9.70
N LEU A 91 -6.52 3.47 -10.88
CA LEU A 91 -6.05 4.58 -11.72
C LEU A 91 -7.23 5.35 -12.34
N GLY A 92 -8.40 4.72 -12.46
CA GLY A 92 -9.57 5.28 -13.13
C GLY A 92 -9.44 5.25 -14.65
N SER A 93 -10.56 5.45 -15.35
CA SER A 93 -10.68 5.20 -16.81
C SER A 93 -9.79 6.07 -17.71
N GLN A 94 -9.38 7.25 -17.25
CA GLN A 94 -8.64 8.21 -18.08
C GLN A 94 -7.12 8.03 -18.04
N ARG A 95 -6.58 7.31 -17.04
CA ARG A 95 -5.13 7.19 -16.83
C ARG A 95 -4.57 6.00 -17.60
N ARG A 96 -3.53 6.24 -18.40
CA ARG A 96 -2.82 5.18 -19.15
C ARG A 96 -1.54 4.69 -18.46
N SER A 97 -0.94 5.52 -17.61
CA SER A 97 0.35 5.31 -16.94
C SER A 97 0.17 5.39 -15.42
N ILE A 98 1.03 4.70 -14.66
CA ILE A 98 1.11 4.87 -13.20
C ILE A 98 1.69 6.24 -12.85
N GLY A 99 2.53 6.83 -13.70
CA GLY A 99 3.20 8.10 -13.45
C GLY A 99 4.29 8.04 -12.36
N PRO A 100 5.10 9.11 -12.24
CA PRO A 100 6.32 9.09 -11.43
C PRO A 100 6.05 9.03 -9.92
N ALA A 101 4.99 9.68 -9.43
CA ALA A 101 4.64 9.63 -8.01
C ALA A 101 4.38 8.19 -7.55
N ASN A 102 3.57 7.43 -8.31
CA ASN A 102 3.25 6.05 -7.96
C ASN A 102 4.46 5.13 -8.13
N ALA A 103 5.31 5.37 -9.13
CA ALA A 103 6.57 4.64 -9.27
C ALA A 103 7.48 4.82 -8.05
N LEU A 104 7.59 6.03 -7.51
CA LEU A 104 8.36 6.29 -6.29
C LEU A 104 7.78 5.57 -5.07
N SER A 105 6.46 5.56 -4.88
CA SER A 105 5.85 4.81 -3.77
C SER A 105 6.13 3.30 -3.88
N LEU A 106 6.04 2.74 -5.09
CA LEU A 106 6.35 1.32 -5.35
C LEU A 106 7.84 1.01 -5.13
N LEU A 107 8.74 1.92 -5.53
CA LEU A 107 10.17 1.80 -5.24
C LEU A 107 10.44 1.81 -3.73
N ARG A 108 9.84 2.75 -3.00
CA ARG A 108 9.96 2.88 -1.54
C ARG A 108 9.56 1.59 -0.83
N ALA A 109 8.43 0.99 -1.21
CA ALA A 109 7.97 -0.29 -0.66
C ALA A 109 9.02 -1.42 -0.81
N ASN A 110 9.86 -1.34 -1.84
CA ASN A 110 10.83 -2.37 -2.21
C ASN A 110 12.28 -2.04 -1.89
N LEU A 111 12.59 -0.85 -1.35
CA LEU A 111 13.93 -0.49 -0.88
C LEU A 111 14.52 -1.61 -0.01
N PRO A 112 15.83 -1.88 0.02
CA PRO A 112 16.44 -2.81 0.98
C PRO A 112 16.40 -2.22 2.40
N ALA A 113 16.46 -3.06 3.43
CA ALA A 113 16.70 -2.58 4.79
C ALA A 113 18.17 -2.20 4.96
N GLY A 114 18.46 -1.15 5.72
CA GLY A 114 19.82 -0.67 5.92
C GLY A 114 19.82 0.67 6.66
N ARG A 115 20.99 1.10 7.15
CA ARG A 115 21.10 2.30 8.00
C ARG A 115 20.59 3.57 7.32
N TRP A 116 20.80 3.69 6.01
CA TRP A 116 20.40 4.86 5.21
C TRP A 116 19.01 4.71 4.59
N SER A 117 18.46 3.49 4.53
CA SER A 117 17.18 3.22 3.87
C SER A 117 16.02 4.05 4.43
N PRO A 118 15.90 4.29 5.76
CA PRO A 118 14.87 5.16 6.31
C PRO A 118 14.93 6.60 5.76
N LEU A 119 16.13 7.16 5.56
CA LEU A 119 16.27 8.50 5.00
C LEU A 119 15.84 8.53 3.53
N VAL A 120 16.22 7.52 2.74
CA VAL A 120 15.78 7.39 1.35
C VAL A 120 14.25 7.21 1.29
N ALA A 121 13.66 6.45 2.21
CA ALA A 121 12.22 6.26 2.29
C ALA A 121 11.48 7.58 2.61
N ILE A 122 11.96 8.36 3.58
CA ILE A 122 11.39 9.69 3.88
C ILE A 122 11.56 10.63 2.67
N GLY A 123 12.71 10.63 2.02
CA GLY A 123 12.96 11.46 0.83
C GLY A 123 12.02 11.12 -0.32
N THR A 124 11.79 9.83 -0.57
CA THR A 124 10.88 9.34 -1.62
C THR A 124 9.40 9.61 -1.29
N ASP A 125 8.98 9.54 -0.02
CA ASP A 125 7.65 9.96 0.46
C ASP A 125 7.39 11.46 0.26
N VAL A 126 8.39 12.30 0.55
CA VAL A 126 8.26 13.74 0.33
C VAL A 126 8.17 14.05 -1.17
N ALA A 127 9.00 13.39 -1.97
CA ALA A 127 9.05 13.56 -3.41
C ALA A 127 7.78 13.06 -4.11
N ASP A 128 7.27 11.88 -3.74
CA ASP A 128 6.02 11.34 -4.31
C ASP A 128 4.83 12.22 -3.94
N GLY A 129 4.77 12.72 -2.71
CA GLY A 129 3.73 13.63 -2.26
C GLY A 129 3.80 14.99 -2.94
N TRP A 130 5.00 15.49 -3.22
CA TRP A 130 5.19 16.72 -4.01
C TRP A 130 4.73 16.51 -5.46
N LEU A 131 5.18 15.44 -6.12
CA LEU A 131 4.77 15.09 -7.48
C LEU A 131 3.25 14.86 -7.58
N ALA A 132 2.64 14.21 -6.59
CA ALA A 132 1.20 14.00 -6.55
C ALA A 132 0.40 15.31 -6.38
N ARG A 133 1.02 16.38 -5.87
CA ARG A 133 0.39 17.72 -5.78
C ARG A 133 0.57 18.54 -7.05
N THR A 134 1.67 18.34 -7.76
CA THR A 134 1.94 19.01 -9.05
C THR A 134 1.27 18.29 -10.22
N THR A 135 0.87 17.03 -10.03
CA THR A 135 0.07 16.23 -10.96
C THR A 135 -1.33 15.96 -10.39
N THR A 136 -2.20 15.26 -11.13
CA THR A 136 -3.52 14.86 -10.62
C THR A 136 -3.38 13.60 -9.74
N PRO A 137 -3.74 13.65 -8.45
CA PRO A 137 -3.74 12.48 -7.57
C PRO A 137 -4.63 11.36 -8.11
N THR A 138 -4.27 10.11 -7.85
CA THR A 138 -5.11 8.94 -8.16
C THR A 138 -5.45 8.16 -6.91
N ALA A 139 -6.57 7.40 -6.93
CA ALA A 139 -6.88 6.48 -5.85
C ALA A 139 -5.77 5.44 -5.68
N PHE A 140 -5.24 4.94 -6.80
CA PHE A 140 -4.09 4.02 -6.81
C PHE A 140 -2.94 4.55 -5.95
N GLY A 141 -2.48 5.78 -6.23
CA GLY A 141 -1.40 6.40 -5.48
C GLY A 141 -1.71 6.59 -4.01
N ALA A 142 -2.92 7.01 -3.69
CA ALA A 142 -3.33 7.22 -2.31
C ALA A 142 -3.38 5.93 -1.46
N TYR A 143 -3.68 4.77 -2.08
CA TYR A 143 -3.57 3.47 -1.41
C TYR A 143 -2.14 2.92 -1.43
N ALA A 144 -1.43 3.06 -2.56
CA ALA A 144 -0.07 2.58 -2.73
C ALA A 144 0.90 3.25 -1.74
N ASP A 145 0.75 4.56 -1.50
CA ASP A 145 1.50 5.33 -0.51
C ASP A 145 1.42 4.71 0.90
N GLY A 146 0.19 4.54 1.41
CA GLY A 146 -0.02 3.94 2.73
C GLY A 146 0.47 2.49 2.84
N LEU A 147 0.30 1.69 1.78
CA LEU A 147 0.80 0.31 1.74
C LEU A 147 2.33 0.26 1.64
N ALA A 148 2.95 1.19 0.93
CA ALA A 148 4.40 1.31 0.83
C ALA A 148 5.01 1.61 2.20
N ASP A 149 4.39 2.52 2.96
CA ASP A 149 4.77 2.79 4.35
C ASP A 149 4.66 1.55 5.23
N VAL A 150 3.53 0.87 5.22
CA VAL A 150 3.33 -0.36 6.00
C VAL A 150 4.39 -1.40 5.64
N ALA A 151 4.62 -1.64 4.35
CA ALA A 151 5.58 -2.64 3.87
C ALA A 151 7.03 -2.28 4.26
N PHE A 152 7.43 -1.04 4.03
CA PHE A 152 8.79 -0.59 4.30
C PHE A 152 9.07 -0.53 5.81
N TRP A 153 8.25 0.18 6.57
CA TRP A 153 8.51 0.44 7.98
C TRP A 153 8.34 -0.79 8.85
N THR A 154 7.35 -1.64 8.58
CA THR A 154 7.18 -2.91 9.32
C THR A 154 8.43 -3.77 9.15
N ARG A 155 8.93 -3.90 7.91
CA ARG A 155 10.16 -4.66 7.66
C ARG A 155 11.37 -4.00 8.29
N GLN A 156 11.54 -2.68 8.13
CA GLN A 156 12.66 -1.95 8.73
C GLN A 156 12.71 -2.23 10.24
N VAL A 157 11.59 -2.08 10.93
CA VAL A 157 11.44 -2.42 12.35
C VAL A 157 11.87 -3.86 12.62
N TRP A 158 11.34 -4.85 11.89
CA TRP A 158 11.71 -6.26 12.11
C TRP A 158 13.17 -6.57 11.85
N THR A 159 13.81 -5.89 10.91
CA THR A 159 15.22 -6.13 10.57
C THR A 159 16.20 -5.40 11.48
N SER A 160 15.77 -4.35 12.18
CA SER A 160 16.67 -3.47 12.92
C SER A 160 16.37 -3.39 14.42
N GLU A 161 15.14 -3.64 14.86
CA GLU A 161 14.80 -3.55 16.29
C GLU A 161 15.14 -4.84 17.05
N ARG A 162 16.02 -4.74 18.05
CA ARG A 162 16.45 -5.87 18.89
C ARG A 162 15.37 -6.30 19.86
N SER A 163 14.64 -5.34 20.43
CA SER A 163 13.56 -5.65 21.37
C SER A 163 12.34 -6.16 20.62
N ARG A 164 12.02 -7.45 20.77
CA ARG A 164 10.84 -8.05 20.12
C ARG A 164 9.54 -7.37 20.53
N VAL A 165 9.43 -6.92 21.78
CA VAL A 165 8.25 -6.22 22.29
C VAL A 165 8.11 -4.86 21.62
N LEU A 166 9.20 -4.09 21.57
CA LEU A 166 9.21 -2.78 20.91
C LEU A 166 8.98 -2.94 19.40
N GLY A 167 9.62 -3.92 18.76
CA GLY A 167 9.44 -4.23 17.36
C GLY A 167 8.00 -4.61 17.02
N ALA A 168 7.36 -5.46 17.84
CA ALA A 168 5.95 -5.80 17.69
C ALA A 168 5.05 -4.58 17.88
N ALA A 169 5.29 -3.74 18.89
CA ALA A 169 4.51 -2.53 19.13
C ALA A 169 4.61 -1.53 17.96
N LEU A 170 5.82 -1.32 17.43
CA LEU A 170 6.09 -0.45 16.29
C LEU A 170 5.47 -1.00 14.99
N ALA A 171 5.57 -2.29 14.74
CA ALA A 171 4.91 -2.95 13.61
C ALA A 171 3.38 -2.86 13.72
N ALA A 172 2.84 -3.08 14.92
CA ALA A 172 1.41 -2.97 15.19
C ALA A 172 0.87 -1.55 14.92
N ALA A 173 1.66 -0.51 15.19
CA ALA A 173 1.26 0.87 14.92
C ALA A 173 0.92 1.12 13.43
N TRP A 174 1.53 0.36 12.51
CA TRP A 174 1.24 0.42 11.07
C TRP A 174 0.19 -0.60 10.62
N LEU A 175 0.26 -1.82 11.15
CA LEU A 175 -0.62 -2.92 10.73
C LEU A 175 -2.04 -2.79 11.29
N LEU A 176 -2.20 -2.29 12.52
CA LEU A 176 -3.51 -2.21 13.18
C LEU A 176 -4.50 -1.30 12.43
N PRO A 177 -4.14 -0.07 11.99
CA PRO A 177 -5.06 0.75 11.20
C PRO A 177 -5.49 0.07 9.89
N LEU A 178 -4.55 -0.59 9.21
CA LEU A 178 -4.85 -1.31 7.96
C LEU A 178 -5.79 -2.49 8.21
N ALA A 179 -5.51 -3.29 9.24
CA ALA A 179 -6.34 -4.41 9.66
C ALA A 179 -7.74 -3.95 10.10
N ALA A 180 -7.84 -2.84 10.84
CA ALA A 180 -9.11 -2.26 11.27
C ALA A 180 -9.95 -1.79 10.07
N ILE A 181 -9.34 -1.15 9.07
CA ILE A 181 -10.03 -0.76 7.83
C ILE A 181 -10.52 -2.01 7.09
N GLY A 182 -9.67 -3.01 6.90
CA GLY A 182 -10.03 -4.27 6.25
C GLY A 182 -11.17 -5.00 6.98
N ALA A 183 -11.06 -5.15 8.30
CA ALA A 183 -12.10 -5.76 9.13
C ALA A 183 -13.43 -5.00 9.03
N ALA A 184 -13.39 -3.66 9.02
CA ALA A 184 -14.58 -2.85 8.88
C ALA A 184 -15.27 -3.04 7.51
N TYR A 185 -14.50 -3.27 6.43
CA TYR A 185 -15.07 -3.56 5.10
C TYR A 185 -15.87 -4.85 5.14
N PHE A 186 -15.31 -5.92 5.72
CA PHE A 186 -16.00 -7.19 5.84
C PHE A 186 -17.20 -7.12 6.80
N ALA A 187 -17.02 -6.51 7.97
CA ALA A 187 -18.06 -6.38 9.00
C ALA A 187 -19.29 -5.60 8.49
N THR A 188 -19.06 -4.51 7.75
CA THR A 188 -20.14 -3.70 7.15
C THR A 188 -20.58 -4.22 5.79
N SER A 189 -19.81 -5.12 5.18
CA SER A 189 -20.03 -5.70 3.86
C SER A 189 -20.18 -4.64 2.76
N ARG A 190 -19.46 -3.53 2.94
CA ARG A 190 -19.36 -2.42 2.01
C ARG A 190 -18.02 -1.73 2.20
N THR A 191 -17.60 -1.00 1.20
CA THR A 191 -16.49 -0.06 1.28
C THR A 191 -16.80 1.03 2.30
N ILE A 192 -15.76 1.45 3.02
CA ILE A 192 -15.83 2.55 3.97
C ILE A 192 -14.81 3.62 3.58
N ASP A 193 -15.28 4.85 3.51
CA ASP A 193 -14.41 6.03 3.44
C ASP A 193 -13.88 6.33 4.83
N TYR A 194 -12.63 5.97 5.08
CA TYR A 194 -12.01 6.23 6.37
C TYR A 194 -11.59 7.70 6.47
N PRO A 195 -11.85 8.36 7.61
CA PRO A 195 -11.44 9.74 7.81
C PRO A 195 -9.91 9.85 7.87
N ARG A 196 -9.33 10.62 6.95
CA ARG A 196 -7.88 10.91 6.93
C ARG A 196 -7.54 12.02 7.91
N LEU A 197 -7.53 11.68 9.20
CA LEU A 197 -7.21 12.61 10.27
C LEU A 197 -5.76 13.09 10.18
N LEU A 198 -5.55 14.40 10.24
CA LEU A 198 -4.19 14.98 10.19
C LEU A 198 -3.31 14.52 11.35
N ILE A 199 -3.90 14.21 12.51
CA ILE A 199 -3.15 13.72 13.67
C ILE A 199 -2.49 12.37 13.39
N VAL A 200 -3.18 11.45 12.72
CA VAL A 200 -2.63 10.14 12.34
C VAL A 200 -1.42 10.33 11.41
N ARG A 201 -1.52 11.24 10.45
CA ARG A 201 -0.40 11.59 9.56
C ARG A 201 0.80 12.17 10.33
N ARG A 202 0.56 13.06 11.29
CA ARG A 202 1.64 13.68 12.10
C ARG A 202 2.32 12.65 13.01
N LEU A 203 1.53 11.79 13.65
CA LEU A 203 2.05 10.70 14.48
C LEU A 203 2.88 9.72 13.64
N SER A 204 2.37 9.35 12.47
CA SER A 204 3.08 8.55 11.48
C SER A 204 4.41 9.20 11.08
N ALA A 205 4.43 10.47 10.68
CA ALA A 205 5.66 11.19 10.36
C ALA A 205 6.66 11.25 11.54
N GLY A 206 6.18 11.52 12.76
CA GLY A 206 7.02 11.51 13.96
C GLY A 206 7.65 10.14 14.22
N LEU A 207 6.88 9.07 14.02
CA LEU A 207 7.37 7.69 14.13
C LEU A 207 8.41 7.38 13.05
N GLN A 208 8.20 7.81 11.81
CA GLN A 208 9.19 7.67 10.73
C GLN A 208 10.50 8.38 11.07
N CYS A 209 10.44 9.62 11.56
CA CYS A 209 11.62 10.37 12.00
C CYS A 209 12.35 9.68 13.16
N LEU A 210 11.60 9.16 14.14
CA LEU A 210 12.18 8.41 15.26
C LEU A 210 12.90 7.15 14.78
N LEU A 211 12.28 6.37 13.89
CA LEU A 211 12.88 5.16 13.34
C LEU A 211 14.13 5.48 12.49
N ALA A 212 14.10 6.55 11.70
CA ALA A 212 15.25 7.02 10.95
C ALA A 212 16.39 7.44 11.88
N ALA A 213 16.11 8.22 12.93
CA ALA A 213 17.11 8.62 13.91
C ALA A 213 17.73 7.41 14.64
N ARG A 214 16.91 6.43 15.03
CA ARG A 214 17.39 5.18 15.65
C ARG A 214 18.29 4.38 14.71
N ALA A 215 17.92 4.28 13.43
CA ALA A 215 18.73 3.58 12.43
C ALA A 215 20.07 4.26 12.16
N LEU A 216 20.12 5.59 12.20
CA LEU A 216 21.36 6.35 12.03
C LEU A 216 22.27 6.31 13.26
N ALA A 217 21.69 6.32 14.46
CA ALA A 217 22.44 6.33 15.71
C ALA A 217 23.09 4.99 16.05
N GLY A 218 22.93 3.95 15.21
CA GLY A 218 23.44 2.61 15.51
C GLY A 218 22.75 1.95 16.71
N ARG A 219 21.78 2.59 17.37
CA ARG A 219 21.04 2.06 18.54
C ARG A 219 20.01 0.98 18.22
N LEU A 220 20.06 0.48 16.98
CA LEU A 220 19.40 -0.73 16.52
C LEU A 220 20.41 -1.90 16.44
N GLU A 221 21.70 -1.58 16.56
CA GLU A 221 22.85 -2.47 16.62
C GLU A 221 23.58 -2.43 17.99
N GLU A 222 23.02 -1.79 19.02
CA GLU A 222 23.45 -1.83 20.43
C GLU A 222 22.35 -2.40 21.32
#